data_AF-A0A957M342-F1
#
_entry.id   AF-A0A957M342-F1
#
_cell.length_a   1.000
_cell.length_b   1.000
_cell.length_c   1.000
_cell.angle_alpha   90.00
_cell.angle_beta   90.00
_cell.angle_gamma   90.00
#
_symmetry.space_group_name_H-M   'P 1'
#
loop_
_entity.id
_entity.type
_entity.pdbx_description
1 polymer ?
#
loop_
_entity_poly.entity_id
_entity_poly.type
_entity_poly.pdbx_seq_one_letter_code
_entity_poly.pdbx_strand_id
1 'polypeptide(L)'
;SINYRLSGEAQWPAQIYDSKAAVRYLRAVAGEYNLDPEKFGAWGASAGGNLVAMLGTTCGVAELEGAELGNADQSSCVQAVVDWFGPIDFLQLDAQFAGT
;
A
#
# COMPACT_ATOMS: atom_id res chain seq x y z
N SER A 1 -12.14 0.38 -1.36
CA SER A 1 -11.47 -0.58 -0.46
C SER A 1 -10.86 -1.67 -1.31
N ILE A 2 -9.76 -2.27 -0.86
CA ILE A 2 -9.08 -3.35 -1.58
C ILE A 2 -8.94 -4.56 -0.67
N ASN A 3 -8.91 -5.75 -1.27
CA ASN A 3 -8.31 -6.92 -0.64
C ASN A 3 -6.85 -7.00 -1.08
N TYR A 4 -5.99 -7.47 -0.18
CA TYR A 4 -4.60 -7.81 -0.45
C TYR A 4 -4.34 -9.22 0.09
N ARG A 5 -3.36 -9.92 -0.48
CA ARG A 5 -3.03 -11.30 -0.07
C ARG A 5 -2.61 -11.33 1.39
N LEU A 6 -3.26 -12.14 2.22
CA LEU A 6 -2.92 -12.24 3.64
C LEU A 6 -1.64 -13.05 3.87
N SER A 7 -1.04 -12.96 5.05
CA SER A 7 0.23 -13.65 5.38
C SER A 7 0.14 -15.18 5.28
N GLY A 8 -1.06 -15.75 5.43
CA GLY A 8 -1.32 -17.17 5.18
C GLY A 8 -1.40 -17.56 3.69
N GLU A 9 -1.51 -16.59 2.79
CA GLU A 9 -1.64 -16.79 1.34
C GLU A 9 -0.32 -16.49 0.62
N ALA A 10 0.39 -15.42 1.02
CA ALA A 10 1.67 -15.03 0.43
C ALA A 10 2.58 -14.31 1.43
N GLN A 11 3.88 -14.55 1.31
CA GLN A 11 4.90 -13.85 2.09
C GLN A 11 5.08 -12.40 1.59
N TRP A 12 5.50 -11.50 2.49
CA TRP A 12 5.97 -10.17 2.11
C TRP A 12 7.07 -10.28 1.03
N PRO A 13 7.10 -9.41 -0.01
CA PRO A 13 6.34 -8.16 -0.21
C PRO A 13 5.01 -8.26 -0.99
N ALA A 14 4.38 -9.44 -1.09
CA ALA A 14 3.16 -9.62 -1.87
C ALA A 14 2.03 -8.60 -1.57
N GLN A 15 1.86 -8.24 -0.29
CA GLN A 15 0.83 -7.32 0.19
C GLN A 15 0.99 -5.89 -0.35
N ILE A 16 2.24 -5.39 -0.37
CA ILE A 16 2.50 -4.05 -0.89
C ILE A 16 2.41 -4.03 -2.40
N TYR A 17 2.76 -5.13 -3.08
CA TYR A 17 2.56 -5.25 -4.52
C TYR A 17 1.07 -5.17 -4.89
N ASP A 18 0.20 -5.84 -4.14
CA ASP A 18 -1.25 -5.76 -4.35
C ASP A 18 -1.78 -4.34 -4.14
N SER A 19 -1.30 -3.67 -3.09
CA SER A 19 -1.67 -2.28 -2.78
C SER A 19 -1.25 -1.31 -3.89
N LYS A 20 -0.02 -1.46 -4.41
CA LYS A 20 0.49 -0.66 -5.51
C LYS A 20 -0.22 -0.95 -6.83
N ALA A 21 -0.49 -2.23 -7.12
CA ALA A 21 -1.27 -2.63 -8.29
C ALA A 21 -2.67 -2.01 -8.28
N ALA A 22 -3.31 -1.89 -7.11
CA ALA A 22 -4.59 -1.21 -6.97
C ALA A 22 -4.51 0.29 -7.29
N VAL A 23 -3.45 0.99 -6.83
CA VAL A 23 -3.24 2.41 -7.18
C VAL A 23 -3.03 2.57 -8.69
N ARG A 24 -2.20 1.71 -9.29
CA ARG A 24 -1.96 1.71 -10.75
C ARG A 24 -3.25 1.45 -11.53
N TYR A 25 -4.06 0.50 -11.07
CA TYR A 25 -5.37 0.24 -11.67
C TYR A 25 -6.28 1.46 -11.59
N LEU A 26 -6.44 2.09 -10.42
CA LEU A 26 -7.24 3.31 -10.26
C LEU A 26 -6.78 4.41 -11.22
N ARG A 27 -5.47 4.53 -11.45
CA ARG A 27 -4.89 5.49 -12.38
C ARG A 27 -5.19 5.15 -13.84
N ALA A 28 -5.10 3.87 -14.21
CA ALA A 28 -5.45 3.37 -15.54
C ALA A 28 -6.93 3.60 -15.90
N VAL A 29 -7.84 3.48 -14.92
CA VAL A 29 -9.29 3.68 -15.13
C VAL A 29 -9.79 5.07 -14.74
N ALA A 30 -8.90 6.00 -14.37
CA ALA A 30 -9.29 7.30 -13.82
C ALA A 30 -10.23 8.08 -14.74
N GLY A 31 -9.98 8.04 -16.05
CA GLY A 31 -10.82 8.71 -17.05
C GLY A 31 -12.25 8.16 -17.15
N GLU A 32 -12.45 6.85 -16.94
CA GLU A 32 -13.78 6.22 -16.96
C GLU A 32 -14.64 6.69 -15.79
N TYR A 33 -14.01 6.89 -14.63
CA TYR A 33 -14.70 7.25 -13.38
C TYR A 33 -14.63 8.74 -13.03
N ASN A 34 -14.14 9.59 -13.93
CA ASN A 34 -13.93 11.03 -13.69
C ASN A 34 -13.08 11.30 -12.42
N LEU A 35 -12.05 10.49 -12.20
CA LEU A 35 -11.11 10.67 -11.11
C LEU A 35 -9.94 11.56 -11.55
N ASP A 36 -9.40 12.34 -10.62
CA ASP A 36 -8.14 13.07 -10.83
C ASP A 36 -6.96 12.12 -10.53
N PRO A 37 -6.21 11.63 -11.55
CA PRO A 37 -5.14 10.66 -11.34
C PRO A 37 -3.98 11.21 -10.50
N GLU A 38 -3.91 12.53 -10.29
CA GLU A 38 -2.89 13.20 -9.49
C GLU A 38 -3.32 13.40 -8.03
N LYS A 39 -4.49 12.92 -7.61
CA LYS A 39 -5.04 13.13 -6.26
C LYS A 39 -5.56 11.85 -5.62
N PHE A 40 -4.70 10.86 -5.47
CA PHE A 40 -5.01 9.63 -4.74
C PHE A 40 -4.43 9.67 -3.32
N GLY A 41 -5.30 9.45 -2.34
CA GLY A 41 -4.93 9.25 -0.94
C GLY A 41 -5.23 7.83 -0.50
N ALA A 42 -4.45 7.32 0.46
CA ALA A 42 -4.67 6.01 1.07
C ALA A 42 -4.93 6.13 2.57
N TRP A 43 -5.80 5.28 3.08
CA TRP A 43 -6.13 5.20 4.50
C TRP A 43 -6.18 3.73 4.89
N GLY A 44 -5.65 3.40 6.07
CA GLY A 44 -5.64 2.03 6.55
C GLY A 44 -5.55 1.96 8.07
N ALA A 45 -6.15 0.91 8.64
CA ALA A 45 -6.10 0.63 10.07
C ALA A 45 -5.28 -0.63 10.37
N SER A 46 -4.54 -0.63 11.49
CA SER A 46 -3.71 -1.77 11.93
C SER A 46 -2.80 -2.28 10.81
N ALA A 47 -2.88 -3.54 10.39
CA ALA A 47 -2.09 -4.07 9.26
C ALA A 47 -2.26 -3.24 7.96
N GLY A 48 -3.46 -2.69 7.71
CA GLY A 48 -3.68 -1.76 6.60
C GLY A 48 -2.98 -0.41 6.80
N GLY A 49 -2.84 0.04 8.06
CA GLY A 49 -2.08 1.23 8.43
C GLY A 49 -0.60 1.11 8.04
N ASN A 50 0.00 -0.05 8.34
CA ASN A 50 1.35 -0.38 7.87
C ASN A 50 1.45 -0.33 6.33
N LEU A 51 0.49 -0.94 5.62
CA LEU A 51 0.52 -0.98 4.16
C LEU A 51 0.39 0.40 3.53
N VAL A 52 -0.48 1.28 4.04
CA VAL A 52 -0.58 2.63 3.50
C VAL A 52 0.63 3.48 3.86
N ALA A 53 1.25 3.28 5.04
CA ALA A 53 2.52 3.91 5.39
C ALA A 53 3.64 3.48 4.42
N MET A 54 3.73 2.19 4.12
CA MET A 54 4.66 1.66 3.11
C MET A 54 4.36 2.21 1.71
N LEU A 55 3.08 2.29 1.32
CA LEU A 55 2.67 2.84 0.03
C LEU A 55 3.12 4.29 -0.15
N GLY A 56 3.00 5.12 0.88
CA GLY A 56 3.43 6.53 0.85
C GLY A 56 4.94 6.71 0.86
N THR A 57 5.69 5.79 1.46
CA THR A 57 7.15 5.93 1.67
C THR A 57 8.00 5.19 0.65
N THR A 58 7.40 4.33 -0.19
CA THR A 58 8.13 3.45 -1.12
C THR A 58 7.79 3.69 -2.59
N CYS A 59 7.19 4.84 -2.92
CA CYS A 59 6.98 5.27 -4.30
C CYS A 59 8.30 5.23 -5.10
N GLY A 60 8.34 4.44 -6.18
CA GLY A 60 9.51 4.31 -7.05
C GLY A 60 10.64 3.43 -6.49
N VAL A 61 10.45 2.78 -5.35
CA VAL A 61 11.41 1.79 -4.81
C VAL A 61 11.22 0.49 -5.59
N ALA A 62 12.16 0.19 -6.50
CA ALA A 62 12.05 -0.87 -7.50
C ALA A 62 11.72 -2.25 -6.89
N GLU A 63 12.37 -2.59 -5.78
CA GLU A 63 12.17 -3.86 -5.05
C GLU A 63 10.79 -3.99 -4.43
N LEU A 64 10.06 -2.87 -4.29
CA LEU A 64 8.73 -2.81 -3.69
C LEU A 64 7.64 -2.45 -4.70
N GLU A 65 7.92 -2.36 -6.00
CA GLU A 65 6.94 -1.95 -7.01
C GLU A 65 5.97 -3.07 -7.44
N GLY A 66 6.44 -4.32 -7.51
CA GLY A 66 5.63 -5.43 -8.00
C GLY A 66 5.11 -5.17 -9.44
N ALA A 67 6.00 -4.71 -10.33
CA ALA A 67 5.65 -4.29 -11.69
C ALA A 67 5.07 -5.43 -12.56
N GLU A 68 5.27 -6.68 -12.16
CA GLU A 68 4.62 -7.84 -12.76
C GLU A 68 3.10 -7.85 -12.58
N LEU A 69 2.57 -7.07 -11.63
CA LEU A 69 1.13 -6.97 -11.35
C LEU A 69 0.51 -5.74 -12.01
N GLY A 70 0.03 -5.89 -13.24
CA GLY A 70 -0.96 -5.01 -13.91
C GLY A 70 -0.64 -3.51 -14.03
N ASN A 71 -0.89 -2.93 -15.20
CA ASN A 71 -0.78 -1.49 -15.44
C ASN A 71 0.61 -0.93 -15.02
N ALA A 72 1.68 -1.66 -15.30
CA ALA A 72 3.05 -1.35 -14.86
C ALA A 72 3.58 0.00 -15.38
N ASP A 73 2.96 0.52 -16.43
CA ASP A 73 3.19 1.85 -17.02
C ASP A 73 2.60 2.99 -16.19
N GLN A 74 1.72 2.69 -15.23
CA GLN A 74 1.12 3.67 -14.34
C GLN A 74 1.92 3.83 -13.05
N SER A 75 1.96 5.05 -12.52
CA SER A 75 2.53 5.32 -11.20
C SER A 75 1.73 4.61 -10.11
N SER A 76 2.39 4.08 -9.07
CA SER A 76 1.74 3.58 -7.86
C SER A 76 1.75 4.59 -6.71
N CYS A 77 2.21 5.82 -6.96
CA CYS A 77 2.42 6.82 -5.92
C CYS A 77 1.08 7.45 -5.50
N VAL A 78 0.92 7.63 -4.19
CA VAL A 78 -0.20 8.33 -3.55
C VAL A 78 0.28 9.65 -2.99
N GLN A 79 -0.60 10.65 -2.99
CA GLN A 79 -0.31 12.01 -2.55
C GLN A 79 -0.53 12.23 -1.05
N ALA A 80 -1.29 11.35 -0.40
CA ALA A 80 -1.54 11.41 1.04
C ALA A 80 -1.74 10.01 1.62
N VAL A 81 -1.31 9.84 2.87
CA VAL A 81 -1.53 8.62 3.63
C VAL A 81 -2.05 8.95 5.03
N VAL A 82 -2.99 8.15 5.50
CA VAL A 82 -3.46 8.18 6.89
C VAL A 82 -3.30 6.79 7.46
N ASP A 83 -2.24 6.63 8.25
CA ASP A 83 -2.02 5.45 9.06
C ASP A 83 -2.81 5.56 10.36
N TRP A 84 -3.76 4.65 10.54
CA TRP A 84 -4.54 4.53 11.75
C TRP A 84 -4.03 3.34 12.58
N PHE A 85 -3.14 3.61 13.54
CA PHE A 85 -2.52 2.65 14.48
C PHE A 85 -1.82 1.43 13.86
N GLY A 86 -1.21 1.58 12.69
CA GLY A 86 -0.45 0.52 12.05
C GLY A 86 0.85 0.15 12.77
N PRO A 87 1.24 -1.14 12.77
CA PRO A 87 2.55 -1.54 13.25
C PRO A 87 3.61 -1.12 12.24
N ILE A 88 4.49 -0.17 12.59
CA ILE A 88 5.50 0.37 11.66
C ILE A 88 6.92 -0.13 11.92
N ASP A 89 7.20 -0.66 13.11
CA ASP A 89 8.50 -1.21 13.49
C ASP A 89 8.31 -2.62 14.08
N PHE A 90 8.42 -3.62 13.21
CA PHE A 90 8.23 -5.02 13.58
C PHE A 90 9.32 -5.54 14.54
N LEU A 91 10.49 -4.90 14.58
CA LEU A 91 11.58 -5.30 15.47
C LEU A 91 11.33 -4.87 16.93
N GLN A 92 10.42 -3.93 17.14
CA GLN A 92 10.06 -3.40 18.45
C GLN A 92 8.72 -3.93 18.97
N LEU A 93 8.02 -4.78 18.21
CA LEU A 93 6.64 -5.18 18.55
C LEU A 93 6.53 -5.85 19.92
N ASP A 94 7.43 -6.78 20.25
CA ASP A 94 7.41 -7.46 21.55
C ASP A 94 7.59 -6.47 22.70
N ALA A 95 8.50 -5.50 22.54
CA ALA A 95 8.74 -4.46 23.55
C ALA A 95 7.56 -3.49 23.68
N GLN A 96 6.94 -3.11 22.56
CA GLN A 96 5.75 -2.26 22.54
C GLN A 96 4.55 -2.95 23.17
N PHE A 97 4.39 -4.26 22.95
CA PHE A 97 3.32 -5.06 23.53
C PHE A 97 3.51 -5.29 25.04
N ALA A 98 4.75 -5.45 25.50
CA ALA A 98 5.05 -5.60 26.93
C ALA A 98 4.79 -4.32 27.75
N GLY A 99 4.70 -3.15 27.10
CA GLY A 99 4.47 -1.85 27.73
C GLY A 99 2.99 -1.44 27.87
N THR A 100 2.05 -2.30 27.45
CA THR A 100 0.60 -2.11 27.58
C THR A 100 0.01 -3.02 28.66
#